data_AF-A0A3D5LHF8-F1
#
_entry.id   AF-A0A3D5LHF8-F1
#
_cell.length_a   1.000
_cell.length_b   1.000
_cell.length_c   1.000
_cell.angle_alpha   90.00
_cell.angle_beta   90.00
_cell.angle_gamma   90.00
#
_symmetry.space_group_name_H-M   'P 1'
#
loop_
_entity.id
_entity.type
_entity.pdbx_description
1 polymer ?
#
loop_
_entity_poly.entity_id
_entity_poly.type
_entity_poly.pdbx_seq_one_letter_code
_entity_poly.pdbx_strand_id
1 'polypeptide(L)' 'MEGRNVGKREGEASKVIEIVIKKYKKGCSVKETADMLEEPQTLIKQIYDVIGQCAPDYNVEAIYKILLDKTI' A
#
# COMPACT_ATOMS: atom_id res chain seq x y z
N MET A 1 -19.82 -20.59 -3.05
CA MET A 1 -19.61 -19.65 -4.18
C MET A 1 -18.80 -18.46 -3.63
N GLU A 2 -17.58 -18.69 -3.14
CA GLU A 2 -16.90 -17.73 -2.24
C GLU A 2 -15.67 -17.03 -2.85
N GLY A 3 -15.29 -17.36 -4.09
CA GLY A 3 -14.09 -16.80 -4.73
C GLY A 3 -14.24 -15.37 -5.28
N ARG A 4 -15.45 -14.82 -5.42
CA ARG A 4 -15.64 -13.52 -6.10
C ARG A 4 -15.40 -12.29 -5.22
N ASN A 5 -15.56 -12.40 -3.90
CA ASN A 5 -15.44 -11.24 -3.01
C ASN A 5 -14.01 -10.96 -2.56
N VAL A 6 -13.13 -11.97 -2.55
CA VAL A 6 -11.73 -11.82 -2.12
C VAL A 6 -10.94 -11.05 -3.19
N GLY A 7 -11.04 -11.46 -4.46
CA GLY A 7 -10.30 -10.80 -5.54
C GLY A 7 -10.64 -9.33 -5.77
N LYS A 8 -11.85 -8.88 -5.40
CA LYS A 8 -12.24 -7.47 -5.52
C LYS A 8 -11.53 -6.59 -4.48
N ARG A 9 -11.48 -7.06 -3.22
CA ARG A 9 -10.78 -6.34 -2.13
C ARG A 9 -9.26 -6.35 -2.32
N GLU A 10 -8.70 -7.47 -2.76
CA GLU A 10 -7.27 -7.55 -3.09
C GLU A 10 -6.88 -6.56 -4.20
N GLY A 11 -7.74 -6.41 -5.22
CA GLY A 11 -7.51 -5.46 -6.31
C GLY A 11 -7.50 -4.00 -5.84
N GLU A 12 -8.40 -3.62 -4.93
CA GLU A 12 -8.48 -2.26 -4.38
C GLU A 12 -7.24 -1.94 -3.53
N ALA A 13 -6.86 -2.84 -2.62
CA ALA A 13 -5.68 -2.65 -1.77
C ALA A 13 -4.38 -2.61 -2.58
N SER A 14 -4.24 -3.49 -3.58
CA SER A 14 -3.07 -3.51 -4.48
C SER A 14 -2.94 -2.20 -5.25
N LYS A 15 -4.07 -1.60 -5.65
CA LYS A 15 -4.08 -0.31 -6.35
C LYS A 15 -3.60 0.83 -5.46
N VAL A 16 -4.04 0.86 -4.20
CA VAL A 16 -3.56 1.84 -3.22
C VAL A 16 -2.04 1.72 -3.07
N ILE A 17 -1.52 0.52 -2.82
CA ILE A 17 -0.09 0.27 -2.67
C ILE A 17 0.69 0.70 -3.92
N GLU A 18 0.20 0.38 -5.12
CA GLU A 18 0.83 0.79 -6.37
C GLU A 18 0.92 2.33 -6.50
N ILE A 19 -0.15 3.06 -6.15
CA ILE A 19 -0.17 4.52 -6.17
C ILE A 19 0.84 5.07 -5.15
N VAL A 20 0.87 4.52 -3.95
CA VAL A 20 1.79 4.92 -2.87
C VAL A 20 3.25 4.70 -3.29
N ILE A 21 3.60 3.56 -3.90
CA ILE A 21 4.95 3.30 -4.44
C ILE A 21 5.31 4.32 -5.50
N LYS A 22 4.42 4.61 -6.45
CA LYS A 22 4.65 5.62 -7.49
C LYS A 22 4.90 7.01 -6.88
N LYS A 23 4.18 7.36 -5.82
CA LYS A 23 4.33 8.62 -5.09
C LYS A 23 5.63 8.67 -4.28
N TYR A 24 5.97 7.57 -3.61
CA TYR A 24 7.25 7.39 -2.91
C TYR A 24 8.43 7.62 -3.85
N LYS A 25 8.42 6.97 -5.02
CA LYS A 25 9.46 7.11 -6.06
C LYS A 25 9.56 8.54 -6.63
N LYS A 26 8.48 9.32 -6.55
CA LYS A 26 8.46 10.74 -6.94
C LYS A 26 8.94 11.68 -5.83
N GLY A 27 9.19 11.17 -4.62
CA GLY A 27 9.55 11.98 -3.46
C GLY A 27 8.35 12.70 -2.82
N CYS A 28 7.11 12.24 -3.07
CA CYS A 28 5.95 12.78 -2.38
C CYS A 28 6.00 12.42 -0.89
N SER A 29 5.51 13.33 -0.04
CA SER A 29 5.42 13.08 1.39
C SER A 29 4.24 12.16 1.74
N VAL A 30 4.35 11.46 2.88
CA VAL A 30 3.26 10.65 3.45
C VAL A 30 1.98 11.47 3.58
N LYS A 31 2.08 12.71 4.07
CA LYS A 31 0.94 13.62 4.23
C LYS A 31 0.21 13.90 2.92
N GLU A 32 0.94 14.21 1.84
CA GLU A 32 0.33 14.49 0.54
C GLU A 32 -0.33 13.26 -0.06
N THR A 33 0.29 12.10 0.11
CA THR A 33 -0.26 10.84 -0.40
C THR A 33 -1.51 10.43 0.39
N ALA A 34 -1.54 10.67 1.70
CA ALA A 34 -2.71 10.44 2.56
C ALA A 34 -3.89 11.34 2.17
N ASP A 35 -3.64 12.63 1.98
CA ASP A 35 -4.66 13.58 1.53
C ASP A 35 -5.22 13.20 0.15
N MET A 36 -4.35 12.81 -0.80
CA MET A 36 -4.75 12.44 -2.15
C MET A 36 -5.54 11.13 -2.23
N LEU A 37 -5.24 10.16 -1.36
CA LEU A 37 -5.97 8.89 -1.29
C LEU A 37 -7.19 8.95 -0.36
N GLU A 38 -7.38 10.07 0.34
CA GLU A 38 -8.37 10.21 1.43
C GLU A 38 -8.19 9.14 2.53
N GLU A 39 -6.96 8.66 2.69
CA GLU A 39 -6.60 7.59 3.63
C GLU A 39 -5.87 8.16 4.85
N PRO A 40 -5.93 7.49 6.02
CA PRO A 40 -5.25 7.96 7.20
C PRO A 40 -3.72 7.98 7.01
N GLN A 41 -3.08 9.06 7.48
CA GLN A 41 -1.61 9.21 7.40
C GLN A 41 -0.85 8.06 8.06
N THR A 42 -1.43 7.44 9.10
CA THR A 42 -0.86 6.27 9.77
C THR A 42 -0.71 5.10 8.81
N LEU A 43 -1.75 4.82 8.00
CA LEU A 43 -1.74 3.77 7.00
C LEU A 43 -0.70 4.07 5.92
N ILE A 44 -0.72 5.28 5.34
CA ILE A 44 0.25 5.66 4.30
C ILE A 44 1.69 5.60 4.84
N LYS A 45 1.91 6.02 6.09
CA LYS A 45 3.21 5.91 6.75
C LYS A 45 3.66 4.45 6.86
N GLN A 46 2.76 3.54 7.28
CA GLN A 46 3.06 2.11 7.34
C GLN A 46 3.42 1.57 5.95
N ILE A 47 2.67 1.95 4.91
CA ILE A 47 2.96 1.51 3.54
C ILE A 47 4.34 2.05 3.11
N TYR A 48 4.66 3.33 3.34
CA TYR A 48 5.98 3.93 3.06
C TYR A 48 7.12 3.18 3.76
N ASP A 49 6.93 2.82 5.03
CA ASP A 49 7.92 2.08 5.81
C ASP A 49 8.17 0.68 5.21
N VAL A 50 7.11 -0.04 4.86
CA VAL A 50 7.19 -1.36 4.21
C VAL A 50 7.78 -1.27 2.80
N ILE A 51 7.45 -0.23 2.03
CA ILE A 51 8.07 0.06 0.72
C ILE A 51 9.59 0.19 0.86
N GLY A 52 10.06 0.91 1.89
CA GLY A 52 11.48 1.04 2.20
C GLY A 52 12.14 -0.29 2.54
N GLN A 53 11.43 -1.17 3.25
CA GLN A 53 11.90 -2.53 3.57
C GLN A 53 11.93 -3.46 2.34
N CYS A 54 11.04 -3.24 1.36
CA CYS A 54 10.96 -4.01 0.11
C CYS A 54 11.79 -3.40 -1.04
N ALA A 55 12.58 -2.34 -0.79
CA ALA A 55 13.48 -1.79 -1.80
C ALA A 55 14.65 -2.76 -2.07
N PRO A 56 15.11 -2.90 -3.33
CA PRO A 56 14.74 -2.13 -4.52
C PRO A 56 13.62 -2.73 -5.38
N ASP A 57 13.08 -3.90 -5.04
CA ASP A 57 12.08 -4.61 -5.86
C ASP A 57 10.70 -3.94 -5.82
N TYR A 58 10.35 -3.25 -4.72
CA TYR A 58 9.07 -2.55 -4.54
C TYR A 58 7.84 -3.39 -4.91
N ASN A 59 7.87 -4.68 -4.57
CA ASN A 59 6.84 -5.62 -4.99
C ASN A 59 5.52 -5.38 -4.23
N VAL A 60 4.46 -5.05 -4.96
CA VAL A 60 3.12 -4.75 -4.44
C VAL A 60 2.58 -5.91 -3.61
N GLU A 61 2.73 -7.15 -4.08
CA GLU A 61 2.24 -8.34 -3.37
C GLU A 61 2.97 -8.56 -2.04
N ALA A 62 4.29 -8.31 -2.01
CA ALA A 62 5.07 -8.43 -0.79
C ALA A 62 4.64 -7.39 0.25
N ILE A 63 4.48 -6.14 -0.19
CA ILE A 63 4.02 -5.04 0.66
C ILE A 63 2.60 -5.35 1.19
N TYR A 64 1.70 -5.83 0.33
CA TYR A 64 0.33 -6.21 0.73
C TYR A 64 0.34 -7.31 1.80
N LYS A 65 1.13 -8.36 1.61
CA LYS A 65 1.27 -9.44 2.61
C LYS A 65 1.80 -8.95 3.94
N ILE A 66 2.82 -8.09 3.95
CA ILE A 66 3.40 -7.52 5.18
C ILE A 66 2.39 -6.61 5.90
N LEU A 67 1.60 -5.84 5.15
CA LEU A 67 0.54 -5.01 5.71
C LEU A 67 -0.59 -5.85 6.30
N LEU A 68 -0.95 -6.97 5.65
CA LEU A 68 -1.91 -7.93 6.18
C LEU A 68 -1.42 -8.52 7.51
N ASP A 69 -0.16 -8.98 7.53
CA ASP A 69 0.48 -9.58 8.70
C ASP A 69 0.52 -8.62 9.90
N LYS A 70 0.84 -7.34 9.65
CA LYS A 70 0.88 -6.29 10.68
C LYS A 70 -0.49 -5.87 11.23
N THR A 71 -1.59 -6.26 10.58
CA THR A 71 -2.96 -5.86 10.97
C THR A 71 -3.65 -6.94 11.83
N ILE A 72 -2.98 -8.06 12.10
CA ILE A 72 -3.47 -9.16 12.97
C ILE A 72 -2.90 -9.03 14.38
#